data_AF-F8JNB1-F1
#
_entry.id   AF-F8JNB1-F1
#
_cell.length_a   1.000
_cell.length_b   1.000
_cell.length_c   1.000
_cell.angle_alpha   90.00
_cell.angle_beta   90.00
_cell.angle_gamma   90.00
#
_symmetry.space_group_name_H-M   'P 1'
#
loop_
_entity.id
_entity.type
_entity.pdbx_description
1 polymer ?
#
loop_
_entity_poly.entity_id
_entity_poly.type
_entity_poly.pdbx_seq_one_letter_code
_entity_poly.pdbx_strand_id
1 'polypeptide(L)'
;MLDEAFTALAAAGGTAVVTAVGTDTWGGMRQAVARWFGRGDTVRERAEAERLEQTAALLRATEGTAGAEQERTRQSAWWQSRIESALEELDEAERAWAAVRLRAVLTEHARPDGTATRPRSA
;
A
#
# COMPACT_ATOMS: atom_id res chain seq x y z
N MET A 1 -19.18 9.73 5.94
CA MET A 1 -19.63 8.78 4.90
C MET A 1 -18.73 9.01 3.69
N LEU A 2 -17.72 8.15 3.52
CA LEU A 2 -16.92 8.11 2.31
C LEU A 2 -17.78 7.66 1.12
N ASP A 3 -17.50 8.23 -0.05
CA ASP A 3 -18.04 7.75 -1.31
C ASP A 3 -17.60 6.29 -1.56
N GLU A 4 -18.47 5.47 -2.15
CA GLU A 4 -18.20 4.07 -2.47
C GLU A 4 -16.92 3.90 -3.31
N ALA A 5 -16.62 4.85 -4.20
CA ALA A 5 -15.40 4.86 -5.00
C ALA A 5 -14.14 5.06 -4.15
N PHE A 6 -14.22 5.80 -3.05
CA PHE A 6 -13.09 5.99 -2.13
C PHE A 6 -12.89 4.77 -1.24
N THR A 7 -13.97 4.14 -0.77
CA THR A 7 -13.92 2.87 -0.04
C THR A 7 -13.27 1.77 -0.90
N ALA A 8 -13.69 1.63 -2.16
CA ALA A 8 -13.10 0.67 -3.09
C ALA A 8 -11.61 0.95 -3.35
N LEU A 9 -11.22 2.24 -3.46
CA LEU A 9 -9.83 2.63 -3.60
C LEU A 9 -9.00 2.30 -2.36
N ALA A 10 -9.54 2.50 -1.16
CA ALA A 10 -8.88 2.15 0.08
C ALA A 10 -8.69 0.63 0.23
N ALA A 11 -9.69 -0.16 -0.13
CA ALA A 11 -9.60 -1.62 -0.16
C ALA A 11 -8.52 -2.11 -1.13
N ALA A 12 -8.46 -1.50 -2.33
CA ALA A 12 -7.39 -1.76 -3.30
C ALA A 12 -6.01 -1.38 -2.75
N GLY A 13 -5.91 -0.26 -2.02
CA GLY A 13 -4.67 0.17 -1.38
C GLY A 13 -4.17 -0.77 -0.30
N GLY A 14 -5.06 -1.24 0.59
CA GLY A 14 -4.72 -2.22 1.63
C GLY A 14 -4.22 -3.55 1.02
N THR A 15 -4.90 -4.01 -0.03
CA THR A 15 -4.50 -5.23 -0.75
C THR A 15 -3.13 -5.06 -1.42
N ALA A 16 -2.91 -3.94 -2.12
CA ALA A 16 -1.65 -3.68 -2.81
C ALA A 16 -0.46 -3.60 -1.84
N VAL A 17 -0.64 -3.01 -0.65
CA VAL A 17 0.40 -2.99 0.39
C VAL A 17 0.81 -4.41 0.76
N VAL A 18 -0.17 -5.27 1.08
CA VAL A 18 0.09 -6.66 1.50
C VAL A 18 0.68 -7.51 0.37
N THR A 19 0.20 -7.34 -0.87
CA THR A 19 0.72 -8.08 -2.03
C THR A 19 2.12 -7.64 -2.43
N ALA A 20 2.48 -6.39 -2.21
CA ALA A 20 3.85 -5.90 -2.47
C ALA A 20 4.85 -6.35 -1.41
N VAL A 21 4.40 -6.80 -0.22
CA VAL A 21 5.34 -7.31 0.79
C VAL A 21 6.00 -8.59 0.27
N GLY A 22 7.33 -8.64 0.36
CA GLY A 22 8.13 -9.77 -0.10
C GLY A 22 8.43 -9.76 -1.60
N THR A 23 7.96 -8.75 -2.35
CA THR A 23 8.33 -8.55 -3.75
C THR A 23 9.43 -7.49 -3.89
N ASP A 24 10.08 -7.46 -5.05
CA ASP A 24 11.05 -6.41 -5.40
C ASP A 24 10.42 -5.01 -5.47
N THR A 25 9.09 -4.94 -5.62
CA THR A 25 8.34 -3.68 -5.69
C THR A 25 8.02 -3.09 -4.30
N TRP A 26 8.24 -3.83 -3.20
CA TRP A 26 7.98 -3.37 -1.82
C TRP A 26 8.65 -2.03 -1.52
N GLY A 27 9.92 -1.87 -1.89
CA GLY A 27 10.71 -0.70 -1.55
C GLY A 27 10.16 0.60 -2.13
N GLY A 28 9.63 0.53 -3.36
CA GLY A 28 8.97 1.65 -4.04
C GLY A 28 7.59 1.92 -3.45
N MET A 29 6.76 0.89 -3.35
CA MET A 29 5.41 0.97 -2.78
C MET A 29 5.42 1.55 -1.37
N ARG A 30 6.32 1.08 -0.50
CA ARG A 30 6.46 1.56 0.88
C ARG A 30 6.73 3.06 0.94
N GLN A 31 7.67 3.55 0.12
CA GLN A 31 8.01 4.97 0.10
C GLN A 31 6.88 5.83 -0.48
N ALA A 32 6.22 5.35 -1.54
CA ALA A 32 5.15 6.08 -2.20
C ALA A 32 3.92 6.22 -1.28
N VAL A 33 3.52 5.16 -0.59
CA VAL A 33 2.43 5.17 0.39
C VAL A 33 2.80 6.04 1.61
N ALA A 34 4.02 5.94 2.13
CA ALA A 34 4.48 6.78 3.23
C ALA A 34 4.41 8.28 2.90
N ARG A 35 4.86 8.68 1.69
CA ARG A 35 4.76 10.06 1.19
C ARG A 35 3.32 10.51 1.03
N TRP A 36 2.45 9.62 0.55
CA TRP A 36 1.03 9.91 0.41
C TRP A 36 0.37 10.25 1.75
N PHE A 37 0.65 9.47 2.80
CA PHE A 37 0.15 9.76 4.15
C PHE A 37 0.82 10.96 4.80
N GLY A 38 2.13 11.15 4.58
CA GLY A 38 2.87 12.23 5.21
C GLY A 38 2.59 13.61 4.61
N ARG A 39 2.09 13.68 3.37
CA ARG A 39 1.72 14.94 2.69
C ARG A 39 2.85 15.99 2.72
N GLY A 40 4.11 15.56 2.67
CA GLY A 40 5.30 16.41 2.74
C GLY A 40 5.86 16.64 4.15
N ASP A 41 5.20 16.16 5.20
CA ASP A 41 5.72 16.13 6.57
C ASP A 41 6.65 14.92 6.74
N THR A 42 7.96 15.18 6.67
CA THR A 42 9.00 14.13 6.78
C THR A 42 8.92 13.29 8.06
N VAL A 43 8.39 13.83 9.17
CA VAL A 43 8.24 13.09 10.42
C VAL A 43 7.10 12.10 10.30
N ARG A 44 5.96 12.53 9.73
CA ARG A 44 4.84 11.62 9.42
C ARG A 44 5.24 10.58 8.39
N GLU A 45 5.91 10.98 7.31
CA GLU A 45 6.36 10.04 6.28
C GLU A 45 7.21 8.93 6.90
N ARG A 46 8.15 9.28 7.79
CA ARG A 46 8.98 8.29 8.48
C ARG A 46 8.15 7.37 9.39
N ALA A 47 7.21 7.91 10.15
CA ALA A 47 6.36 7.11 11.03
C ALA A 47 5.51 6.10 10.25
N GLU A 48 4.98 6.49 9.09
CA GLU A 48 4.22 5.58 8.22
C GLU A 48 5.11 4.55 7.54
N ALA A 49 6.30 4.96 7.10
CA ALA A 49 7.30 4.06 6.54
C ALA A 49 7.73 2.97 7.53
N GLU A 50 7.92 3.33 8.81
CA GLU A 50 8.24 2.38 9.89
C GLU A 50 7.08 1.43 10.16
N ARG A 51 5.84 1.91 10.06
CA ARG A 51 4.65 1.08 10.24
C ARG A 51 4.44 0.09 9.10
N LEU A 52 4.63 0.53 7.86
CA LEU A 52 4.64 -0.35 6.69
C LEU A 52 5.70 -1.44 6.84
N GLU A 53 6.89 -1.10 7.34
CA GLU A 53 7.94 -2.08 7.58
C GLU A 53 7.58 -3.09 8.68
N GLN A 54 6.87 -2.66 9.73
CA GLN A 54 6.33 -3.58 10.75
C GLN A 54 5.31 -4.55 10.17
N THR A 55 4.38 -4.08 9.33
CA THR A 55 3.46 -4.97 8.59
C THR A 55 4.22 -5.96 7.74
N ALA A 56 5.26 -5.51 7.02
CA ALA A 56 6.06 -6.38 6.18
C ALA A 56 6.82 -7.44 6.98
N ALA A 57 7.40 -7.08 8.12
CA ALA A 57 8.08 -8.00 9.02
C ALA A 57 7.11 -9.06 9.58
N LEU A 58 5.89 -8.65 9.97
CA LEU A 58 4.86 -9.55 10.47
C LEU A 58 4.43 -10.55 9.39
N LEU A 59 4.13 -10.06 8.19
CA LEU A 59 3.71 -10.91 7.08
C LEU A 59 4.80 -11.92 6.72
N ARG A 60 6.05 -11.47 6.57
CA ARG A 60 7.22 -12.34 6.35
C ARG A 60 7.40 -13.38 7.46
N ALA A 61 7.16 -13.02 8.72
CA ALA A 61 7.25 -13.96 9.84
C ALA A 61 6.15 -15.04 9.82
N THR A 62 5.00 -14.73 9.22
CA THR A 62 3.87 -15.68 9.07
C THR A 62 3.87 -16.45 7.75
N GLU A 63 4.74 -16.09 6.80
CA GLU A 63 4.86 -16.79 5.52
C GLU A 63 5.16 -18.29 5.74
N GLY A 64 4.52 -19.13 4.92
CA GLY A 64 4.65 -20.59 5.02
C GLY A 64 3.89 -21.23 6.19
N THR A 65 3.24 -20.44 7.05
CA THR A 65 2.37 -20.97 8.12
C THR A 65 0.91 -21.10 7.66
N ALA A 66 0.13 -21.93 8.35
CA ALA A 66 -1.31 -22.05 8.10
C ALA A 66 -2.09 -20.72 8.34
N GLY A 67 -1.49 -19.77 9.07
CA GLY A 67 -2.08 -18.47 9.37
C GLY A 67 -1.75 -17.36 8.35
N ALA A 68 -0.93 -17.64 7.33
CA ALA A 68 -0.44 -16.61 6.41
C ALA A 68 -1.55 -15.83 5.69
N GLU A 69 -2.56 -16.52 5.15
CA GLU A 69 -3.68 -15.86 4.46
C GLU A 69 -4.58 -15.07 5.41
N GLN A 70 -4.78 -15.59 6.61
CA GLN A 70 -5.55 -14.91 7.64
C GLN A 70 -4.87 -13.61 8.05
N GLU A 71 -3.55 -13.63 8.21
CA GLU A 71 -2.77 -12.44 8.55
C GLU A 71 -2.74 -11.44 7.40
N ARG A 72 -2.55 -11.90 6.15
CA ARG A 72 -2.68 -11.05 4.95
C ARG A 72 -4.02 -10.31 4.92
N THR A 73 -5.11 -11.03 5.16
CA THR A 73 -6.47 -10.44 5.18
C THR A 73 -6.61 -9.39 6.29
N ARG A 74 -6.11 -9.68 7.49
CA ARG A 74 -6.14 -8.74 8.63
C ARG A 74 -5.34 -7.47 8.36
N GLN A 75 -4.12 -7.62 7.84
CA GLN A 75 -3.26 -6.49 7.50
C GLN A 75 -3.87 -5.66 6.37
N SER A 76 -4.46 -6.30 5.35
CA SER A 76 -5.14 -5.60 4.25
C SER A 76 -6.31 -4.76 4.76
N ALA A 77 -7.18 -5.33 5.59
CA ALA A 77 -8.31 -4.62 6.19
C ALA A 77 -7.86 -3.46 7.10
N TRP A 78 -6.80 -3.67 7.88
CA TRP A 78 -6.24 -2.62 8.74
C TRP A 78 -5.70 -1.43 7.92
N TRP A 79 -5.00 -1.70 6.83
CA TRP A 79 -4.52 -0.66 5.91
C TRP A 79 -5.65 0.03 5.15
N GLN A 80 -6.69 -0.71 4.75
CA GLN A 80 -7.90 -0.13 4.17
C GLN A 80 -8.51 0.91 5.11
N SER A 81 -8.82 0.54 6.35
CA SER A 81 -9.43 1.47 7.31
C SER A 81 -8.54 2.68 7.58
N ARG A 82 -7.21 2.51 7.56
CA ARG A 82 -6.27 3.63 7.72
C ARG A 82 -6.31 4.60 6.53
N ILE A 83 -6.39 4.09 5.31
CA ILE A 83 -6.54 4.93 4.11
C ILE A 83 -7.89 5.66 4.14
N GLU A 84 -8.96 4.98 4.53
CA GLU A 84 -10.29 5.57 4.71
C GLU A 84 -10.24 6.73 5.71
N SER A 85 -9.71 6.51 6.92
CA SER A 85 -9.58 7.56 7.93
C SER A 85 -8.75 8.75 7.42
N ALA A 86 -7.65 8.49 6.71
CA ALA A 86 -6.85 9.56 6.14
C ALA A 86 -7.57 10.36 5.05
N LEU A 87 -8.47 9.74 4.28
CA LEU A 87 -9.31 10.43 3.30
C LEU A 87 -10.45 11.21 3.99
N GLU A 88 -11.02 10.69 5.08
CA GLU A 88 -12.09 11.34 5.83
C GLU A 88 -11.65 12.62 6.54
N GLU A 89 -10.40 12.66 7.02
CA GLU A 89 -9.80 13.84 7.64
C GLU A 89 -9.58 15.01 6.69
N LEU A 90 -9.58 14.76 5.37
CA LEU A 90 -9.35 15.76 4.33
C LEU A 90 -10.64 16.45 3.92
N ASP A 91 -10.52 17.72 3.49
CA ASP A 91 -11.61 18.40 2.79
C ASP A 91 -11.90 17.76 1.41
N GLU A 92 -13.01 18.12 0.78
CA GLU A 92 -13.45 17.52 -0.49
C GLU A 92 -12.39 17.62 -1.60
N ALA A 93 -11.72 18.77 -1.72
CA ALA A 93 -10.76 19.03 -2.79
C ALA A 93 -9.45 18.28 -2.53
N GLU A 94 -8.96 18.32 -1.29
CA GLU A 94 -7.79 17.57 -0.84
C GLU A 94 -8.02 16.06 -0.93
N ARG A 95 -9.21 15.58 -0.56
CA ARG A 95 -9.60 14.17 -0.66
C ARG A 95 -9.60 13.70 -2.11
N ALA A 96 -10.18 14.46 -3.03
CA ALA A 96 -10.18 14.12 -4.45
C ALA A 96 -8.74 14.04 -5.00
N TRP A 97 -7.89 15.00 -4.65
CA TRP A 97 -6.48 14.99 -5.06
C TRP A 97 -5.71 13.80 -4.45
N ALA A 98 -5.91 13.53 -3.16
CA ALA A 98 -5.31 12.40 -2.47
C ALA A 98 -5.75 11.07 -3.10
N ALA A 99 -7.02 10.92 -3.47
CA ALA A 99 -7.52 9.73 -4.15
C ALA A 99 -6.86 9.53 -5.54
N VAL A 100 -6.70 10.59 -6.32
CA VAL A 100 -5.98 10.54 -7.62
C VAL A 100 -4.53 10.11 -7.41
N ARG A 101 -3.85 10.71 -6.41
CA ARG A 101 -2.46 10.37 -6.08
C ARG A 101 -2.32 8.92 -5.63
N LEU A 102 -3.22 8.42 -4.78
CA LEU A 102 -3.22 7.03 -4.34
C LEU A 102 -3.42 6.09 -5.54
N ARG A 103 -4.39 6.37 -6.42
CA ARG A 103 -4.62 5.56 -7.61
C ARG A 103 -3.40 5.49 -8.54
N ALA A 104 -2.67 6.60 -8.69
CA ALA A 104 -1.42 6.62 -9.45
C ALA A 104 -0.36 5.69 -8.84
N VAL A 105 -0.14 5.77 -7.51
CA VAL A 105 0.77 4.88 -6.76
C VAL A 105 0.39 3.41 -6.97
N LEU A 106 -0.90 3.08 -6.84
CA LEU A 106 -1.38 1.71 -7.02
C LEU A 106 -1.14 1.22 -8.46
N THR A 107 -1.38 2.06 -9.46
CA THR A 107 -1.19 1.70 -10.88
C THR A 107 0.29 1.48 -11.22
N GLU A 108 1.19 2.29 -10.65
CA GLU A 108 2.63 2.18 -10.84
C GLU A 108 3.18 0.88 -10.26
N HIS A 109 2.70 0.47 -9.08
CA HIS A 109 3.20 -0.71 -8.36
C HIS A 109 2.36 -1.98 -8.54
N ALA A 110 1.20 -1.92 -9.19
CA ALA A 110 0.36 -3.08 -9.52
C ALA A 110 0.90 -3.93 -10.69
N ARG A 111 1.94 -3.46 -11.40
CA ARG A 111 2.67 -4.34 -12.33
C ARG A 111 3.61 -5.22 -11.52
N PRO A 112 3.35 -6.53 -11.37
CA PRO A 112 4.46 -7.45 -11.14
C PRO A 112 5.36 -7.29 -12.36
N ASP A 113 6.65 -7.03 -12.15
CA ASP A 113 7.64 -7.05 -13.22
C ASP A 113 7.69 -8.45 -13.84
N GLY A 114 6.78 -8.69 -14.79
CA GLY A 114 6.89 -9.72 -15.80
C GLY A 114 7.91 -9.28 -16.84
N THR A 115 9.16 -9.06 -16.42
CA THR A 115 10.30 -9.00 -17.33
C THR A 115 11.31 -10.09 -16.98
N ALA A 116 10.79 -11.33 -16.88
CA ALA A 116 11.56 -12.48 -17.30
C ALA A 116 11.77 -12.40 -18.83
N THR A 117 12.75 -11.62 -19.27
CA THR A 117 13.35 -11.79 -20.59
C THR A 117 14.87 -11.68 -20.46
N ARG A 118 15.48 -12.79 -20.05
CA ARG A 118 16.74 -13.27 -20.63
C ARG A 118 16.55 -14.76 -20.91
N PRO A 119 17.05 -15.27 -22.06
CA PRO A 119 18.48 -15.50 -22.13
C PRO A 119 19.17 -14.92 -23.36
N ARG A 120 20.47 -14.72 -23.11
CA ARG A 120 21.58 -14.41 -24.00
C ARG A 120 21.67 -15.42 -25.17
N SER A 121 21.66 -14.89 -26.39
CA SER A 121 22.06 -15.55 -27.65
C SER A 121 22.68 -14.46 -28.52
N ALA A 122 23.87 -14.53 -29.12
CA ALA A 122 24.92 -15.54 -29.23
C ALA A 122 26.27 -14.80 -29.23
#